data_AF-A0A7C1YUV6-F1
#
_entry.id   AF-A0A7C1YUV6-F1
#
_cell.length_a   1.000
_cell.length_b   1.000
_cell.length_c   1.000
_cell.angle_alpha   90.00
_cell.angle_beta   90.00
_cell.angle_gamma   90.00
#
_symmetry.space_group_name_H-M   'P 1'
#
loop_
_entity.id
_entity.type
_entity.pdbx_description
1 polymer ?
#
loop_
_entity_poly.entity_id
_entity_poly.type
_entity_poly.pdbx_seq_one_letter_code
_entity_poly.pdbx_strand_id
1 'polypeptide(L)' 'MLNEADTRAKLIDPKLHQSGWTEDAIQREYYLTPETGGRVVLEGNVEKRTKPKKADYLLRYRTYPIAIP' A
#
# COMPACT_ATOMS: atom_id res chain seq x y z
N MET A 1 -14.72 9.05 17.78
CA MET A 1 -13.84 9.47 16.67
C MET A 1 -13.48 8.21 15.90
N LEU A 2 -13.78 8.10 14.60
CA LEU A 2 -13.28 6.97 13.80
C LEU A 2 -11.77 7.17 13.63
N ASN A 3 -10.97 6.17 14.00
CA ASN A 3 -9.56 6.16 13.63
C ASN A 3 -9.38 5.66 12.18
N GLU A 4 -8.15 5.66 11.69
CA GLU A 4 -7.85 5.21 10.33
C GLU A 4 -8.24 3.73 10.11
N ALA A 5 -7.97 2.87 11.10
CA ALA A 5 -8.32 1.45 11.04
C ALA A 5 -9.84 1.23 11.00
N ASP A 6 -10.61 2.01 11.76
CA ASP A 6 -12.07 2.01 11.74
C ASP A 6 -12.61 2.44 10.38
N THR A 7 -12.01 3.48 9.79
CA THR A 7 -12.43 4.00 8.48
C THR A 7 -12.17 2.96 7.38
N ARG A 8 -11.00 2.33 7.45
CA ARG A 8 -10.58 1.25 6.56
C ARG A 8 -11.58 0.08 6.60
N ALA A 9 -11.82 -0.47 7.79
CA ALA A 9 -12.67 -1.64 7.97
C ALA A 9 -14.17 -1.35 7.73
N LYS A 10 -14.65 -0.16 8.07
CA LYS A 10 -16.10 0.16 8.01
C LYS A 10 -16.53 0.81 6.70
N LEU A 11 -15.61 1.47 5.98
CA LEU A 11 -15.96 2.24 4.79
C LEU A 11 -15.23 1.77 3.53
N ILE A 12 -13.94 1.46 3.61
CA ILE A 12 -13.14 1.10 2.42
C ILE A 12 -13.30 -0.37 2.07
N ASP A 13 -13.06 -1.29 3.01
CA ASP A 13 -13.16 -2.73 2.78
C ASP A 13 -14.55 -3.13 2.22
N PRO A 14 -15.69 -2.65 2.78
CA PRO A 14 -17.00 -2.99 2.23
C PRO A 14 -17.22 -2.46 0.81
N LYS A 15 -16.65 -1.30 0.46
CA LYS A 15 -16.77 -0.72 -0.89
C LYS A 15 -15.92 -1.49 -1.90
N LEU A 16 -14.74 -1.95 -1.51
CA LEU A 16 -13.90 -2.81 -2.37
C LEU A 16 -14.64 -4.12 -2.67
N HIS A 17 -15.22 -4.75 -1.66
CA HIS A 17 -16.03 -5.98 -1.84
C HIS A 17 -17.27 -5.75 -2.68
N GLN A 18 -18.02 -4.67 -2.44
CA GLN A 18 -19.18 -4.31 -3.26
C GLN A 18 -18.81 -4.04 -4.71
N SER A 19 -17.58 -3.57 -4.97
CA SER A 19 -17.05 -3.38 -6.33
C SER A 19 -16.54 -4.67 -6.97
N GLY A 20 -16.71 -5.82 -6.31
CA GLY A 20 -16.34 -7.14 -6.82
C GLY A 20 -14.90 -7.57 -6.56
N TRP A 21 -14.13 -6.80 -5.77
CA TRP A 21 -12.79 -7.23 -5.37
C TRP A 21 -12.87 -8.30 -4.30
N THR A 22 -12.13 -9.39 -4.51
CA THR A 22 -12.02 -10.50 -3.55
C THR A 22 -10.78 -10.36 -2.69
N GLU A 23 -10.76 -11.01 -1.52
CA GLU A 23 -9.64 -10.91 -0.57
C GLU A 23 -8.29 -11.33 -1.15
N ASP A 24 -8.26 -12.32 -2.06
CA ASP A 24 -7.06 -12.75 -2.76
C ASP A 24 -6.49 -11.69 -3.72
N ALA A 25 -7.34 -10.76 -4.17
CA ALA A 25 -6.98 -9.67 -5.06
C ALA A 25 -6.62 -8.37 -4.31
N ILE A 26 -6.84 -8.32 -3.00
CA ILE A 26 -6.61 -7.13 -2.15
C ILE A 26 -5.40 -7.37 -1.25
N GLN A 27 -4.28 -6.67 -1.50
CA GLN A 27 -3.16 -6.63 -0.56
C GLN A 27 -3.23 -5.35 0.27
N ARG A 28 -3.24 -5.49 1.59
CA ARG A 28 -3.24 -4.36 2.51
C ARG A 28 -1.82 -4.05 2.95
N GLU A 29 -1.55 -2.79 3.26
CA GLU A 29 -0.28 -2.36 3.86
C GLU A 29 0.97 -2.74 3.03
N TYR A 30 0.85 -2.66 1.71
CA TYR A 30 1.86 -3.14 0.78
C TYR A 30 3.04 -2.17 0.61
N TYR A 31 4.27 -2.69 0.72
CA TYR A 31 5.48 -1.94 0.47
C TYR A 31 5.81 -1.84 -1.03
N LEU A 32 5.76 -0.63 -1.58
CA LEU A 32 6.11 -0.32 -2.98
C LEU A 32 7.61 -0.30 -3.23
N THR A 33 8.40 -0.16 -2.17
CA THR A 33 9.86 -0.28 -2.17
C THR A 33 10.28 -1.28 -1.10
N PRO A 34 11.49 -1.85 -1.14
CA PRO A 34 11.97 -2.73 -0.07
C PRO A 34 11.76 -2.11 1.32
N GLU A 35 11.34 -2.91 2.30
CA GLU A 35 11.14 -2.47 3.68
C GLU A 35 12.41 -1.89 4.29
N THR A 36 13.56 -2.40 3.86
CA THR A 36 14.90 -1.95 4.25
C THR A 36 15.26 -0.55 3.75
N GLY A 37 14.40 0.08 2.94
CA GLY A 37 14.55 1.47 2.51
C GLY A 37 14.15 1.71 1.06
N GLY A 38 13.82 2.96 0.77
CA GLY A 38 13.49 3.44 -0.56
C GLY A 38 14.74 3.73 -1.40
N ARG A 39 14.64 4.76 -2.24
CA ARG A 39 15.68 5.15 -3.19
C ARG A 39 16.97 5.54 -2.45
N VAL A 40 18.12 5.19 -3.03
CA VAL A 40 19.42 5.71 -2.59
C VAL A 40 19.55 7.16 -3.02
N VAL A 41 19.85 8.03 -2.07
CA VAL A 41 20.06 9.47 -2.25
C VAL A 41 21.40 9.87 -1.65
N LEU A 42 22.12 10.75 -2.34
CA LEU A 42 23.35 11.35 -1.83
C LEU A 42 23.00 12.64 -1.10
N GLU A 43 23.38 12.71 0.17
CA GLU A 43 23.28 13.93 0.98
C GLU A 43 24.70 14.36 1.35
N GLY A 44 25.28 15.25 0.54
CA GLY A 44 26.71 15.54 0.58
C GLY A 44 27.54 14.35 0.08
N ASN A 45 28.53 13.91 0.86
CA ASN A 45 29.37 12.74 0.57
C ASN A 45 28.87 11.45 1.23
N VAL A 46 27.64 11.45 1.78
CA VAL A 46 27.06 10.29 2.48
C VAL A 46 25.91 9.71 1.66
N GLU A 47 25.96 8.42 1.42
CA GLU A 47 24.84 7.66 0.85
C GLU A 47 23.79 7.39 1.94
N LYS A 48 22.55 7.82 1.69
CA LYS A 48 21.39 7.53 2.54
C LYS A 48 20.30 6.85 1.72
N ARG A 49 19.40 6.12 2.40
CA ARG A 49 18.17 5.59 1.78
C ARG A 49 16.98 6.42 2.26
N THR A 50 16.07 6.74 1.34
CA THR A 50 14.80 7.35 1.73
C THR A 50 13.95 6.37 2.53
N LYS A 51 12.92 6.89 3.21
CA LYS A 51 11.91 6.03 3.83
C LYS A 51 11.26 5.13 2.77
N PRO A 52 10.91 3.88 3.13
CA PRO A 52 10.18 3.01 2.23
C PRO A 52 8.81 3.61 1.92
N LYS A 53 8.34 3.40 0.69
CA LYS A 53 6.98 3.78 0.28
C LYS A 53 6.04 2.63 0.56
N LYS A 54 4.95 2.91 1.28
CA LYS A 54 3.91 1.96 1.64
C LYS A 54 2.57 2.47 1.12
N ALA A 55 1.76 1.58 0.58
CA ALA A 55 0.38 1.84 0.18
C ALA A 55 -0.55 1.11 1.14
N ASP A 56 -1.69 1.72 1.48
CA ASP A 56 -2.69 1.07 2.33
C ASP A 56 -3.35 -0.11 1.62
N TYR A 57 -3.52 0.00 0.31
CA TYR A 57 -4.11 -1.02 -0.54
C TYR A 57 -3.37 -1.15 -1.86
N LEU A 58 -3.22 -2.38 -2.32
CA LEU A 58 -2.78 -2.73 -3.66
C LEU A 58 -3.76 -3.75 -4.23
N LEU A 59 -4.41 -3.39 -5.32
CA LEU A 59 -5.37 -4.22 -6.01
C LEU A 59 -4.71 -4.97 -7.17
N ARG A 60 -4.95 -6.28 -7.25
CA ARG A 60 -4.33 -7.16 -8.25
C ARG A 60 -5.35 -7.85 -9.15
N TYR A 61 -5.06 -7.86 -10.44
CA TYR A 61 -5.70 -8.77 -11.36
C TYR A 61 -4.77 -9.95 -11.62
N ARG A 62 -5.12 -11.12 -11.07
CA ARG A 62 -4.25 -12.31 -11.03
C ARG A 62 -2.91 -11.94 -10.35
N THR A 63 -1.79 -12.08 -11.06
CA THR A 63 -0.46 -11.73 -10.54
C THR A 63 -0.10 -10.26 -10.72
N TYR A 64 -0.86 -9.51 -11.52
CA TYR A 64 -0.50 -8.15 -11.92
C TYR A 64 -1.10 -7.10 -10.98
N PRO A 65 -0.30 -6.19 -10.41
CA PRO A 65 -0.83 -5.04 -9.70
C PRO A 65 -1.46 -4.06 -10.71
N ILE A 66 -2.69 -3.65 -10.47
CA ILE A 66 -3.43 -2.78 -11.41
C ILE A 66 -3.91 -1.47 -10.81
N ALA A 67 -4.04 -1.34 -9.49
CA ALA A 67 -4.47 -0.09 -8.86
C ALA A 67 -4.03 0.06 -7.40
N ILE A 68 -3.88 1.32 -6.98
CA ILE A 68 -3.79 1.76 -5.58
C ILE A 68 -4.93 2.78 -5.43
N PRO A 69 -5.98 2.47 -4.66
CA PRO A 69 -7.13 3.34 -4.45
C PRO A 69 -6.86 4.49 -3.46
#